data_AF-Q53IH2-F1
#
_entry.id   AF-Q53IH2-F1
#
_cell.length_a   1.000
_cell.length_b   1.000
_cell.length_c   1.000
_cell.angle_alpha   90.00
_cell.angle_beta   90.00
_cell.angle_gamma   90.00
#
_symmetry.space_group_name_H-M   'P 1'
#
loop_
_entity.id
_entity.type
_entity.pdbx_description
1 polymer ?
#
loop_
_entity_poly.entity_id
_entity_poly.type
_entity_poly.pdbx_seq_one_letter_code
_entity_poly.pdbx_strand_id
1 'polypeptide(L)'
;GASDTVRTYHVNLSLFTSIPDFWGIGQLFPIVPIHRLDQRPGARGILSDLTCDSDGKIDKFIGGESSLPLHEIEGGGAGGNGGKYYLGMFLGGAYEEALGGIHNLFGGPSVVRVSQSDGPHSFLVTQAVPGPSCGDVLRVMQHEPELMFETLKHR
;
A
#
# COMPACT_ATOMS: atom_id res chain seq x y z
N GLY A 1 -20.31 20.49 18.85
CA GLY A 1 -18.97 20.20 18.32
C GLY A 1 -18.77 18.71 18.41
N ALA A 2 -18.84 18.01 17.28
CA ALA A 2 -18.52 16.59 17.26
C ALA A 2 -17.00 16.46 17.40
N SER A 3 -16.54 15.60 18.30
CA SER A 3 -15.15 15.21 18.40
C SER A 3 -14.74 14.59 17.06
N ASP A 4 -13.85 15.27 16.31
CA ASP A 4 -13.21 14.74 15.10
C ASP A 4 -12.36 13.52 15.49
N THR A 5 -13.01 12.37 15.57
CA THR A 5 -12.36 11.13 15.98
C THR A 5 -11.55 10.64 14.79
N VAL A 6 -10.23 10.67 14.93
CA VAL A 6 -9.30 10.12 13.93
C VAL A 6 -9.48 8.61 13.88
N ARG A 7 -9.76 8.06 12.69
CA ARG A 7 -9.96 6.63 12.46
C ARG A 7 -8.68 5.99 11.90
N THR A 8 -8.46 4.72 12.18
CA THR A 8 -7.37 3.94 11.54
C THR A 8 -7.90 3.26 10.28
N TYR A 9 -7.24 3.51 9.15
CA TYR A 9 -7.53 2.86 7.88
C TYR A 9 -6.43 1.85 7.57
N HIS A 10 -6.80 0.58 7.39
CA HIS A 10 -5.85 -0.46 7.00
C HIS A 10 -5.68 -0.43 5.49
N VAL A 11 -4.42 -0.27 5.04
CA VAL A 11 -4.05 -0.16 3.63
C VAL A 11 -3.33 -1.45 3.23
N ASN A 12 -3.75 -2.04 2.12
CA ASN A 12 -3.11 -3.24 1.57
C ASN A 12 -1.73 -2.90 0.99
N LEU A 13 -0.73 -2.85 1.87
CA LEU A 13 0.63 -2.39 1.65
C LEU A 13 1.54 -2.98 2.76
N SER A 14 2.85 -2.92 2.55
CA SER A 14 3.87 -2.97 3.60
C SER A 14 4.72 -1.69 3.50
N LEU A 15 4.77 -0.88 4.57
CA LEU A 15 5.56 0.35 4.61
C LEU A 15 7.05 0.04 4.50
N PHE A 16 7.50 -1.00 5.18
CA PHE A 16 8.90 -1.45 5.15
C PHE A 16 9.35 -1.90 3.75
N THR A 17 8.39 -2.30 2.91
CA THR A 17 8.66 -2.78 1.54
C THR A 17 8.57 -1.66 0.52
N SER A 18 7.62 -0.74 0.65
CA SER A 18 7.32 0.22 -0.43
C SER A 18 7.56 1.68 -0.06
N ILE A 19 7.74 1.98 1.23
CA ILE A 19 7.96 3.34 1.75
C ILE A 19 9.04 3.33 2.87
N PRO A 20 10.20 2.66 2.67
CA PRO A 20 11.22 2.53 3.71
C PRO A 20 11.73 3.87 4.25
N ASP A 21 11.79 4.94 3.45
CA ASP A 21 12.32 6.23 3.93
C ASP A 21 11.35 6.94 4.90
N PHE A 22 10.03 6.68 4.80
CA PHE A 22 9.08 7.17 5.81
C PHE A 22 9.41 6.58 7.19
N TRP A 23 9.63 5.26 7.23
CA TRP A 23 9.97 4.54 8.46
C TRP A 23 11.38 4.91 8.95
N GLY A 24 12.38 4.91 8.06
CA GLY A 24 13.78 5.03 8.43
C GLY A 24 14.22 6.45 8.78
N ILE A 25 13.72 7.46 8.05
CA ILE A 25 14.18 8.85 8.20
C ILE A 25 13.05 9.88 8.33
N GLY A 26 11.79 9.43 8.38
CA GLY A 26 10.64 10.32 8.51
C GLY A 26 10.31 11.12 7.25
N GLN A 27 10.73 10.63 6.08
CA GLN A 27 10.43 11.27 4.79
C GLN A 27 8.91 11.33 4.58
N LEU A 28 8.39 12.51 4.20
CA LEU A 28 6.96 12.69 3.96
C LEU A 28 6.62 12.51 2.48
N PHE A 29 5.54 11.79 2.22
CA PHE A 29 5.03 11.56 0.86
C PHE A 29 3.64 12.20 0.70
N PRO A 30 3.33 12.83 -0.45
CA PRO A 30 1.97 13.20 -0.78
C PRO A 30 1.13 11.94 -0.94
N ILE A 31 0.09 11.81 -0.11
CA ILE A 31 -0.86 10.70 -0.16
C ILE A 31 -2.26 11.28 -0.28
N VAL A 32 -3.00 10.87 -1.32
CA VAL A 32 -4.37 11.34 -1.56
C VAL A 32 -5.26 10.22 -2.10
N PRO A 33 -6.59 10.28 -1.91
CA PRO A 33 -7.52 9.46 -2.69
C PRO A 33 -7.33 9.70 -4.19
N ILE A 34 -7.45 8.68 -5.02
CA ILE A 34 -7.36 8.80 -6.50
C ILE A 34 -8.71 8.71 -7.20
N HIS A 35 -9.79 8.79 -6.42
CA HIS A 35 -11.18 8.79 -6.88
C HIS A 35 -12.03 9.57 -5.86
N ARG A 36 -13.25 9.96 -6.25
CA ARG A 36 -14.16 10.83 -5.48
C ARG A 36 -13.59 12.23 -5.18
N LEU A 37 -12.70 12.74 -6.03
CA LEU A 37 -12.03 14.04 -5.83
C LEU A 37 -12.98 15.25 -5.89
N ASP A 38 -14.18 15.05 -6.41
CA ASP A 38 -15.29 16.00 -6.45
C ASP A 38 -16.12 16.02 -5.15
N GLN A 39 -15.88 15.07 -4.25
CA GLN A 39 -16.59 14.93 -2.99
C GLN A 39 -15.77 15.54 -1.85
N ARG A 40 -16.44 16.20 -0.90
CA ARG A 40 -15.76 16.72 0.28
C ARG A 40 -15.42 15.57 1.24
N PRO A 41 -14.16 15.45 1.71
CA PRO A 41 -13.81 14.49 2.75
C PRO A 41 -14.65 14.69 4.02
N GLY A 42 -15.17 13.60 4.57
CA GLY A 42 -16.04 13.58 5.75
C GLY A 42 -15.39 12.98 7.00
N ALA A 43 -14.18 12.42 6.88
CA ALA A 43 -13.47 11.76 7.96
C ALA A 43 -12.00 12.19 8.02
N ARG A 44 -11.39 11.98 9.18
CA ARG A 44 -9.96 12.08 9.41
C ARG A 44 -9.39 10.71 9.74
N GLY A 45 -8.23 10.38 9.19
CA GLY A 45 -7.62 9.09 9.49
C GLY A 45 -6.11 9.01 9.42
N ILE A 46 -5.57 8.03 10.11
CA ILE A 46 -4.20 7.55 9.94
C ILE A 46 -4.23 6.28 9.10
N LEU A 47 -3.10 5.96 8.47
CA LEU A 47 -2.97 4.76 7.66
C LEU A 47 -2.15 3.74 8.44
N SER A 48 -2.65 2.52 8.58
CA SER A 48 -1.89 1.37 9.07
C SER A 48 -1.72 0.41 7.91
N ASP A 49 -0.54 -0.18 7.76
CA ASP A 49 -0.34 -1.25 6.80
C ASP A 49 -0.85 -2.60 7.36
N LEU A 50 -0.61 -3.70 6.64
CA LEU A 50 -1.06 -5.04 7.05
C LEU A 50 0.02 -5.86 7.77
N THR A 51 1.15 -5.24 8.11
CA THR A 51 2.18 -5.90 8.89
C THR A 51 1.76 -6.04 10.35
N CYS A 52 2.46 -6.89 11.10
CA CYS A 52 2.19 -7.08 12.52
C CYS A 52 2.96 -6.07 13.39
N ASP A 53 3.77 -5.21 12.77
CA ASP A 53 4.61 -4.25 13.46
C ASP A 53 3.84 -2.93 13.65
N SER A 54 3.86 -2.39 14.87
CA SER A 54 3.19 -1.13 15.19
C SER A 54 3.84 0.08 14.50
N ASP A 55 5.07 -0.05 14.01
CA ASP A 55 5.74 0.96 13.20
C ASP A 55 5.22 1.00 11.76
N GLY A 56 4.44 -0.01 11.33
CA GLY A 56 3.73 -0.09 10.06
C GLY A 56 2.56 0.89 9.95
N LYS A 57 2.76 2.16 10.30
CA LYS A 57 1.73 3.22 10.24
C LYS A 57 2.26 4.54 9.70
N ILE A 58 1.37 5.31 9.07
CA ILE A 58 1.58 6.69 8.64
C ILE A 58 0.64 7.58 9.47
N ASP A 59 1.23 8.30 10.43
CA ASP A 59 0.56 9.23 11.33
C ASP A 59 1.12 10.67 11.26
N LYS A 60 1.98 10.93 10.27
CA LYS A 60 2.53 12.25 9.93
C LYS A 60 2.35 12.51 8.44
N PHE A 61 1.79 13.67 8.12
CA PHE A 61 1.47 14.09 6.76
C PHE A 61 2.06 15.48 6.47
N ILE A 62 2.12 15.82 5.18
CA ILE A 62 2.63 17.12 4.71
C ILE A 62 1.90 18.27 5.43
N GLY A 63 2.66 19.29 5.82
CA GLY A 63 2.14 20.44 6.56
C GLY A 63 2.11 20.26 8.08
N GLY A 64 2.68 19.17 8.61
CA GLY A 64 2.69 18.89 10.05
C GLY A 64 1.38 18.30 10.57
N GLU A 65 0.54 17.80 9.66
CA GLU A 65 -0.74 17.18 9.96
C GLU A 65 -0.54 15.78 10.57
N SER A 66 -1.37 15.42 11.55
CA SER A 66 -1.35 14.09 12.19
C SER A 66 -2.43 13.14 11.65
N SER A 67 -3.20 13.56 10.65
CA SER A 67 -4.20 12.74 9.97
C SER A 67 -4.43 13.23 8.55
N LEU A 68 -5.01 12.36 7.72
CA LEU A 68 -5.37 12.64 6.34
C LEU A 68 -6.89 12.86 6.24
N PRO A 69 -7.36 13.88 5.50
CA PRO A 69 -8.78 14.00 5.18
C PRO A 69 -9.17 12.91 4.18
N LEU A 70 -10.17 12.11 4.54
CA LEU A 70 -10.64 10.96 3.76
C LEU A 70 -12.16 11.00 3.59
N HIS A 71 -12.66 10.37 2.54
CA HIS A 71 -14.09 10.12 2.40
C HIS A 71 -14.53 9.06 3.41
N GLU A 72 -15.79 9.11 3.83
CA GLU A 72 -16.34 8.02 4.62
C GLU A 72 -16.42 6.74 3.77
N ILE A 73 -15.92 5.64 4.33
CA ILE A 73 -15.98 4.32 3.72
C ILE A 73 -17.09 3.55 4.42
N GLU A 74 -18.19 3.31 3.72
CA GLU A 74 -19.31 2.54 4.23
C GLU A 74 -18.97 1.04 4.25
N GLY A 75 -19.11 0.37 5.41
CA GLY A 75 -19.07 -1.09 5.53
C GLY A 75 -17.68 -1.71 5.71
N GLY A 76 -17.15 -1.70 6.95
CA GLY A 76 -15.93 -2.41 7.35
C GLY A 76 -16.16 -3.76 8.05
N GLY A 77 -17.41 -4.26 8.08
CA GLY A 77 -17.71 -5.60 8.58
C GLY A 77 -17.60 -6.65 7.48
N ALA A 78 -17.32 -7.91 7.84
CA ALA A 78 -17.13 -9.07 6.95
C ALA A 78 -18.31 -9.45 6.03
N GLY A 79 -19.30 -8.57 5.85
CA GLY A 79 -20.41 -8.69 4.92
C GLY A 79 -20.86 -7.35 4.31
N GLY A 80 -20.06 -6.29 4.38
CA GLY A 80 -20.40 -4.97 3.83
C GLY A 80 -20.04 -4.84 2.34
N ASN A 81 -20.99 -4.35 1.54
CA ASN A 81 -20.86 -4.04 0.11
C ASN A 81 -20.01 -2.77 -0.16
N GLY A 82 -19.02 -2.50 0.70
CA GLY A 82 -18.20 -1.30 0.68
C GLY A 82 -17.33 -1.27 -0.57
N GLY A 83 -17.65 -0.37 -1.51
CA GLY A 83 -16.91 -0.22 -2.76
C GLY A 83 -15.42 0.06 -2.54
N LYS A 84 -14.59 -0.36 -3.50
CA LYS A 84 -13.13 -0.23 -3.43
C LYS A 84 -12.70 1.22 -3.17
N TYR A 85 -11.75 1.42 -2.26
CA TYR A 85 -11.22 2.73 -1.92
C TYR A 85 -9.70 2.76 -2.09
N TYR A 86 -9.24 3.42 -3.15
CA TYR A 86 -7.83 3.53 -3.51
C TYR A 86 -7.20 4.85 -3.07
N LEU A 87 -5.96 4.74 -2.61
CA LEU A 87 -5.05 5.85 -2.34
C LEU A 87 -3.91 5.83 -3.36
N GLY A 88 -3.41 7.01 -3.69
CA GLY A 88 -2.18 7.21 -4.44
C GLY A 88 -1.14 7.85 -3.53
N MET A 89 0.05 7.27 -3.50
CA MET A 89 1.24 7.87 -2.93
C MET A 89 2.12 8.37 -4.08
N PHE A 90 2.62 9.59 -3.95
CA PHE A 90 3.40 10.24 -4.98
C PHE A 90 4.82 10.53 -4.49
N LEU A 91 5.72 10.82 -5.42
CA LEU A 91 7.13 11.15 -5.13
C LEU A 91 7.96 10.02 -4.51
N GLY A 92 7.50 8.77 -4.55
CA GLY A 92 8.26 7.57 -4.14
C GLY A 92 9.14 6.96 -5.23
N GLY A 93 9.55 7.74 -6.23
CA GLY A 93 10.27 7.23 -7.41
C GLY A 93 11.79 7.09 -7.24
N ALA A 94 12.34 7.54 -6.11
CA ALA A 94 13.76 7.45 -5.79
C ALA A 94 13.92 6.74 -4.45
N TYR A 95 14.96 5.92 -4.32
CA TYR A 95 15.29 5.11 -3.13
C TYR A 95 14.30 4.01 -2.74
N GLU A 96 12.99 4.27 -2.72
CA GLU A 96 11.98 3.37 -2.12
C GLU A 96 12.05 1.93 -2.66
N GLU A 97 12.10 1.75 -3.98
CA GLU A 97 12.17 0.42 -4.61
C GLU A 97 13.48 -0.31 -4.28
N ALA A 98 14.59 0.42 -4.18
CA ALA A 98 15.90 -0.17 -3.95
C ALA A 98 16.17 -0.50 -2.48
N LEU A 99 15.56 0.26 -1.55
CA LEU A 99 15.74 0.09 -0.10
C LEU A 99 14.68 -0.81 0.54
N GLY A 100 13.61 -1.13 -0.19
CA GLY A 100 12.50 -1.93 0.31
C GLY A 100 12.91 -3.32 0.82
N GLY A 101 12.45 -3.66 2.02
CA GLY A 101 12.64 -4.98 2.62
C GLY A 101 11.46 -5.94 2.41
N ILE A 102 11.58 -7.16 2.94
CA ILE A 102 10.54 -8.20 2.92
C ILE A 102 9.96 -8.46 4.32
N HIS A 103 9.65 -7.38 5.06
CA HIS A 103 9.07 -7.48 6.41
C HIS A 103 7.77 -8.31 6.36
N ASN A 104 7.61 -9.25 7.30
CA ASN A 104 6.52 -10.25 7.28
C ASN A 104 6.39 -11.05 5.98
N LEU A 105 7.47 -11.17 5.20
CA LEU A 105 7.46 -11.81 3.88
C LEU A 105 6.51 -11.14 2.87
N PHE A 106 6.14 -9.87 3.10
CA PHE A 106 5.52 -9.07 2.07
C PHE A 106 6.56 -8.72 1.02
N GLY A 107 6.38 -9.27 -0.19
CA GLY A 107 7.15 -8.88 -1.34
C GLY A 107 6.70 -7.54 -1.94
N GLY A 108 7.49 -7.03 -2.88
CA GLY A 108 7.19 -5.78 -3.58
C GLY A 108 5.84 -5.80 -4.32
N PRO A 109 5.24 -4.63 -4.58
CA PRO A 109 4.01 -4.55 -5.36
C PRO A 109 4.25 -4.95 -6.82
N SER A 110 3.16 -5.17 -7.56
CA SER A 110 3.26 -5.27 -9.02
C SER A 110 3.62 -3.91 -9.61
N VAL A 111 4.50 -3.90 -10.62
CA VAL A 111 5.00 -2.69 -11.27
C VAL A 111 4.47 -2.60 -12.69
N VAL A 112 3.92 -1.44 -13.05
CA VAL A 112 3.49 -1.15 -14.41
C VAL A 112 4.22 0.07 -14.93
N ARG A 113 4.67 0.00 -16.20
CA ARG A 113 5.22 1.15 -16.92
C ARG A 113 4.14 1.70 -17.85
N VAL A 114 3.84 2.98 -17.68
CA VAL A 114 2.85 3.70 -18.50
C VAL A 114 3.56 4.78 -19.30
N SER A 115 3.21 4.92 -20.57
CA SER A 115 3.72 5.95 -21.46
C SER A 115 2.56 6.70 -22.10
N GLN A 116 2.76 8.00 -22.39
CA GLN A 116 1.80 8.76 -23.15
C GLN A 116 1.65 8.17 -24.57
N SER A 117 0.44 8.21 -25.10
CA SER A 117 0.14 7.72 -26.44
C SER A 117 -0.84 8.66 -27.13
N ASP A 118 -0.74 8.79 -28.45
CA ASP A 118 -1.73 9.54 -29.26
C ASP A 118 -2.97 8.69 -29.60
N GLY A 119 -3.06 7.46 -29.06
CA GLY A 119 -4.19 6.57 -29.23
C GLY A 119 -5.45 7.02 -28.46
N PRO A 120 -6.57 6.29 -28.63
CA PRO A 120 -7.89 6.68 -28.12
C PRO A 120 -7.97 6.82 -26.58
N HIS A 121 -7.04 6.19 -25.85
CA HIS A 121 -6.99 6.24 -24.39
C HIS A 121 -5.92 7.19 -23.84
N SER A 122 -5.16 7.88 -24.71
CA SER A 122 -4.09 8.82 -24.36
C SER A 122 -2.89 8.25 -23.57
N PHE A 123 -2.91 6.95 -23.24
CA PHE A 123 -1.81 6.24 -22.60
C PHE A 123 -1.69 4.80 -23.11
N LEU A 124 -0.51 4.20 -22.91
CA LEU A 124 -0.20 2.80 -23.17
C LEU A 124 0.52 2.19 -21.96
N VAL A 125 0.09 1.00 -21.53
CA VAL A 125 0.86 0.17 -20.61
C VAL A 125 1.94 -0.56 -21.42
N THR A 126 3.19 -0.14 -21.28
CA THR A 126 4.32 -0.69 -22.04
C THR A 126 4.97 -1.89 -21.37
N GLN A 127 4.79 -2.03 -20.05
CA GLN A 127 5.29 -3.15 -19.28
C GLN A 127 4.38 -3.41 -18.08
N ALA A 128 4.17 -4.68 -17.74
CA ALA A 128 3.51 -5.11 -16.50
C ALA A 128 4.32 -6.27 -15.90
N VAL A 129 4.84 -6.06 -14.70
CA VAL A 129 5.63 -7.04 -13.95
C VAL A 129 4.86 -7.36 -12.66
N PRO A 130 4.41 -8.61 -12.47
CA PRO A 130 3.78 -8.99 -11.22
C PRO A 130 4.78 -8.91 -10.06
N GLY A 131 4.29 -8.58 -8.88
CA GLY A 131 5.05 -8.73 -7.64
C GLY A 131 5.42 -10.21 -7.39
N PRO A 132 6.45 -10.47 -6.56
CA PRO A 132 6.87 -11.83 -6.25
C PRO A 132 5.75 -12.65 -5.60
N SER A 133 5.67 -13.92 -5.96
CA SER A 133 4.77 -14.88 -5.33
C SER A 133 5.27 -15.29 -3.94
N CYS A 134 4.43 -15.97 -3.14
CA CYS A 134 4.88 -16.56 -1.87
C CYS A 134 6.06 -17.53 -2.07
N GLY A 135 6.10 -18.27 -3.18
CA GLY A 135 7.22 -19.15 -3.50
C GLY A 135 8.51 -18.37 -3.75
N ASP A 136 8.43 -17.25 -4.46
CA ASP A 136 9.61 -16.41 -4.72
C ASP A 136 10.17 -15.81 -3.43
N VAL A 137 9.29 -15.32 -2.55
CA VAL A 137 9.71 -14.79 -1.24
C VAL A 137 10.31 -15.89 -0.35
N LEU A 138 9.75 -17.11 -0.36
CA LEU A 138 10.32 -18.25 0.36
C LEU A 138 11.72 -18.61 -0.15
N ARG A 139 11.97 -18.54 -1.46
CA ARG A 139 13.32 -18.79 -2.02
C ARG A 139 14.33 -17.74 -1.58
N VAL A 140 13.92 -16.46 -1.46
CA VAL A 140 14.78 -15.41 -0.89
C VAL A 140 15.23 -15.79 0.52
N MET A 141 14.32 -16.38 1.31
CA MET A 141 14.59 -16.90 2.66
C MET A 141 15.32 -18.26 2.69
N GLN A 142 15.91 -18.71 1.57
CA GLN A 142 16.65 -19.96 1.46
C GLN A 142 15.82 -21.22 1.74
N HIS A 143 14.52 -21.17 1.43
CA HIS A 143 13.65 -22.34 1.43
C HIS A 143 13.47 -22.92 0.01
N GLU A 144 13.03 -24.18 -0.05
CA GLU A 144 12.67 -24.89 -1.28
C GLU A 144 11.15 -25.12 -1.34
N PRO A 145 10.36 -24.17 -1.93
CA PRO A 145 8.90 -24.23 -1.93
C PRO A 145 8.32 -25.53 -2.49
N GLU A 146 8.99 -26.12 -3.48
CA GLU A 146 8.59 -27.37 -4.11
C GLU A 146 8.64 -28.54 -3.12
N LEU A 147 9.73 -28.67 -2.34
CA LEU A 147 9.83 -29.72 -1.32
C LEU A 147 8.86 -29.50 -0.17
N MET A 148 8.65 -28.23 0.22
CA MET A 148 7.66 -27.88 1.24
C MET A 148 6.25 -28.28 0.80
N PHE A 149 5.91 -28.02 -0.46
CA PHE A 149 4.62 -28.39 -1.04
C PHE A 149 4.42 -29.91 -1.08
N GLU A 150 5.41 -30.68 -1.54
CA GLU A 150 5.34 -32.15 -1.53
C GLU A 150 5.18 -32.69 -0.10
N THR A 151 5.92 -32.14 0.86
CA THR A 151 5.79 -32.53 2.28
C THR A 151 4.39 -32.27 2.82
N LEU A 152 3.77 -31.13 2.45
CA LEU A 152 2.42 -30.78 2.89
C LEU A 152 1.34 -31.71 2.31
N LYS A 153 1.53 -32.25 1.10
CA LYS A 153 0.58 -33.23 0.51
C LYS A 153 0.49 -34.54 1.30
N HIS A 154 1.53 -34.86 2.06
CA HIS A 154 1.61 -36.08 2.86
C HIS A 154 1.16 -35.89 4.32
N ARG A 155 0.67 -34.70 4.68
CA ARG A 155 0.06 -34.42 5.99
C ARG A 155 -1.45 -34.50 5.92
#